data_AF-A0A522TZW2-F1
#
_entry.id   AF-A0A522TZW2-F1
#
_cell.length_a   1.000
_cell.length_b   1.000
_cell.length_c   1.000
_cell.angle_alpha   90.00
_cell.angle_beta   90.00
_cell.angle_gamma   90.00
#
_symmetry.space_group_name_H-M   'P 1'
#
loop_
_entity.id
_entity.type
_entity.pdbx_description
1 polymer ?
#
loop_
_entity_poly.entity_id
_entity_poly.type
_entity_poly.pdbx_seq_one_letter_code
_entity_poly.pdbx_strand_id
1 'polypeptide(L)'
;MVRVAAAAVVALGLAACYSSNPGSGASSTRLSSPGAGPVTNAGSKASDLRTRLDLLLAEHVIVVAKESVAAAYHSDEYAGYAGLLTTNGSALAGVMRSAFGNSAATQFEQVWAVHDGSFVDYAIGLVTHNDTKSNGAMSALLNGYVPQFARFVTDTTQLPLDPMTQLATDQVLETKAVIDDQAAQDYPAMYADLRTAYAHSARIGDALASRMVQKFPDKFPGNPSTNAVDLRVILNDLLQEHAYLATMATDAIAAGREGEQTAASSALTANADALGTALRRLLGNTAGTRFAQLWSARDAGLVAYATSADAGEKQRLAGSFVSQFANLVNSPSGLGAAVHDQVLATIKVIDDQRAKAFAPLAGDDRAAAAAMQPIADAIVAAAVAQRSAELGA
;
A
#
# COMPACT_ATOMS: atom_id res chain seq x y z
N MET A 1 25.15 -11.08 24.49
CA MET A 1 24.50 -10.18 25.47
C MET A 1 24.60 -8.75 24.96
N VAL A 2 23.65 -8.34 24.11
CA VAL A 2 23.58 -6.98 23.57
C VAL A 2 22.44 -6.28 24.31
N ARG A 3 22.76 -5.18 24.99
CA ARG A 3 21.79 -4.36 25.71
C ARG A 3 21.08 -3.47 24.70
N VAL A 4 19.79 -3.73 24.45
CA VAL A 4 18.91 -2.80 23.73
C VAL A 4 18.52 -1.70 24.72
N ALA A 5 18.99 -0.48 24.48
CA ALA A 5 18.64 0.69 25.27
C ALA A 5 17.26 1.20 24.82
N ALA A 6 16.34 1.37 25.76
CA ALA A 6 15.05 2.02 25.54
C ALA A 6 15.28 3.50 25.20
N ALA A 7 14.98 3.91 23.97
CA ALA A 7 14.99 5.31 23.58
C ALA A 7 13.62 5.94 23.83
N ALA A 8 13.57 6.91 24.75
CA ALA A 8 12.39 7.72 25.02
C ALA A 8 12.21 8.78 23.92
N VAL A 9 11.01 8.85 23.35
CA VAL A 9 10.63 9.87 22.37
C VAL A 9 10.39 11.20 23.09
N VAL A 10 11.22 12.20 22.81
CA VAL A 10 11.04 13.59 23.24
C VAL A 10 10.40 14.37 22.09
N ALA A 11 9.16 14.83 22.29
CA ALA A 11 8.46 15.72 21.39
C ALA A 11 8.95 17.17 21.59
N LEU A 12 9.57 17.75 20.55
CA LEU A 12 9.92 19.17 20.48
C LEU A 12 9.02 19.85 19.45
N GLY A 13 8.07 20.65 19.95
CA GLY A 13 7.21 21.52 19.15
C GLY A 13 7.96 22.79 18.74
N LEU A 14 7.98 23.07 17.44
CA LEU A 14 8.40 24.35 16.89
C LEU A 14 7.20 25.05 16.26
N ALA A 15 6.77 26.15 16.91
CA ALA A 15 5.81 27.10 16.39
C ALA A 15 6.48 28.03 15.38
N ALA A 16 6.00 28.05 14.14
CA ALA A 16 6.41 29.03 13.13
C ALA A 16 5.31 30.10 12.98
N CYS A 17 5.67 31.34 13.31
CA CYS A 17 4.84 32.53 13.14
C CYS A 17 4.71 32.88 11.65
N TYR A 18 3.48 32.95 11.14
CA TYR A 18 3.19 33.49 9.81
C TYR A 18 2.91 35.00 9.91
N SER A 19 3.71 35.80 9.23
CA SER A 19 3.48 37.23 8.97
C SER A 19 2.79 37.40 7.62
N SER A 20 1.60 38.00 7.65
CA SER A 20 0.82 38.39 6.48
C SER A 20 1.16 39.82 6.04
N ASN A 21 1.29 40.04 4.74
CA ASN A 21 1.24 41.39 4.16
C ASN A 21 0.43 41.35 2.84
N PRO A 22 -0.54 42.26 2.62
CA PRO A 22 -1.39 42.27 1.44
C PRO A 22 -0.83 43.20 0.34
N GLY A 23 -0.97 42.83 -0.92
CA GLY A 23 -0.51 43.65 -2.04
C GLY A 23 -1.16 43.31 -3.38
N SER A 24 -2.19 44.09 -3.70
CA SER A 24 -2.51 44.70 -5.01
C SER A 24 -2.78 43.82 -6.24
N GLY A 25 -3.92 44.09 -6.87
CA GLY A 25 -4.46 43.34 -7.99
C GLY A 25 -3.82 43.63 -9.34
N ALA A 26 -3.98 42.65 -10.23
CA ALA A 26 -3.87 42.81 -11.67
C ALA A 26 -4.96 41.96 -12.32
N SER A 27 -5.76 42.61 -13.17
CA SER A 27 -6.82 42.00 -13.98
C SER A 27 -6.29 40.87 -14.84
N SER A 28 -6.86 39.67 -14.70
CA SER A 28 -6.67 38.56 -15.63
C SER A 28 -7.99 38.24 -16.34
N THR A 29 -7.92 38.35 -17.66
CA THR A 29 -8.88 37.85 -18.65
C THR A 29 -9.42 36.48 -18.26
N ARG A 30 -10.76 36.33 -18.21
CA ARG A 30 -11.42 35.03 -18.02
C ARG A 30 -11.09 34.11 -19.19
N LEU A 31 -10.13 33.23 -19.00
CA LEU A 31 -10.02 31.99 -19.76
C LEU A 31 -11.17 31.09 -19.28
N SER A 32 -12.08 30.77 -20.19
CA SER A 32 -13.12 29.77 -19.97
C SER A 32 -12.48 28.46 -19.51
N SER A 33 -12.84 27.99 -18.32
CA SER A 33 -12.45 26.67 -17.84
C SER A 33 -12.93 25.60 -18.84
N PRO A 34 -12.12 24.58 -19.16
CA PRO A 34 -12.62 23.41 -19.86
C PRO A 34 -13.73 22.80 -19.00
N GLY A 35 -14.91 22.58 -19.57
CA GLY A 35 -16.02 21.95 -18.87
C GLY A 35 -15.58 20.59 -18.35
N ALA A 36 -15.82 20.33 -17.06
CA ALA A 36 -15.67 19.00 -16.49
C ALA A 36 -16.56 18.05 -17.30
N GLY A 37 -15.94 17.06 -17.96
CA GLY A 37 -16.69 15.97 -18.57
C GLY A 37 -17.55 15.24 -17.53
N PRO A 38 -18.52 14.41 -17.96
CA PRO A 38 -19.32 13.63 -17.04
C PRO A 38 -18.40 12.79 -16.12
N VAL A 39 -18.59 12.91 -14.80
CA VAL A 39 -17.87 12.11 -13.80
C VAL A 39 -18.33 10.66 -13.93
N THR A 40 -17.44 9.79 -14.41
CA THR A 40 -17.69 8.34 -14.45
C THR A 40 -17.65 7.77 -13.04
N ASN A 41 -18.30 6.62 -12.80
CA ASN A 41 -18.23 5.99 -11.47
C ASN A 41 -16.80 5.67 -11.02
N ALA A 42 -15.90 5.30 -11.95
CA ALA A 42 -14.48 5.06 -11.66
C ALA A 42 -13.72 6.32 -11.20
N GLY A 43 -14.14 7.51 -11.65
CA GLY A 43 -13.57 8.80 -11.22
C GLY A 43 -14.37 9.48 -10.10
N SER A 44 -15.25 8.74 -9.43
CA SER A 44 -16.12 9.28 -8.39
C SER A 44 -15.47 9.27 -7.01
N LYS A 45 -15.97 10.11 -6.08
CA LYS A 45 -15.49 10.13 -4.68
C LYS A 45 -15.77 8.82 -3.95
N ALA A 46 -16.83 8.10 -4.33
CA ALA A 46 -17.11 6.76 -3.83
C ALA A 46 -16.00 5.76 -4.23
N SER A 47 -15.55 5.83 -5.49
CA SER A 47 -14.42 5.03 -5.97
C SER A 47 -13.13 5.39 -5.26
N ASP A 48 -12.82 6.68 -5.13
CA ASP A 48 -11.60 7.15 -4.44
C ASP A 48 -11.58 6.69 -2.98
N LEU A 49 -12.72 6.76 -2.29
CA LEU A 49 -12.82 6.31 -0.90
C LEU A 49 -12.50 4.83 -0.76
N ARG A 50 -13.09 4.00 -1.63
CA ARG A 50 -12.88 2.55 -1.63
C ARG A 50 -11.42 2.20 -1.90
N THR A 51 -10.88 2.63 -3.03
CA THR A 51 -9.48 2.41 -3.38
C THR A 51 -8.52 2.91 -2.30
N ARG A 52 -8.80 4.07 -1.68
CA ARG A 52 -7.93 4.61 -0.62
C ARG A 52 -7.97 3.78 0.67
N LEU A 53 -9.13 3.25 1.06
CA LEU A 53 -9.22 2.39 2.25
C LEU A 53 -8.48 1.08 2.03
N ASP A 54 -8.71 0.45 0.89
CA ASP A 54 -8.12 -0.85 0.55
C ASP A 54 -6.60 -0.74 0.52
N LEU A 55 -6.06 0.24 -0.20
CA LEU A 55 -4.62 0.51 -0.29
C LEU A 55 -3.97 0.83 1.06
N LEU A 56 -4.66 1.55 1.96
CA LEU A 56 -4.09 1.88 3.27
C LEU A 56 -4.09 0.69 4.22
N LEU A 57 -5.17 -0.10 4.24
CA LEU A 57 -5.24 -1.30 5.07
C LEU A 57 -4.28 -2.39 4.58
N ALA A 58 -4.17 -2.56 3.26
CA ALA A 58 -3.26 -3.54 2.69
C ALA A 58 -1.78 -3.10 2.81
N GLU A 59 -1.47 -1.80 2.64
CA GLU A 59 -0.15 -1.23 2.95
C GLU A 59 0.24 -1.52 4.40
N HIS A 60 -0.69 -1.40 5.35
CA HIS A 60 -0.41 -1.63 6.77
C HIS A 60 0.21 -3.01 7.03
N VAL A 61 -0.36 -4.07 6.44
CA VAL A 61 0.15 -5.44 6.59
C VAL A 61 1.59 -5.56 6.09
N ILE A 62 1.89 -4.96 4.93
CA ILE A 62 3.25 -4.96 4.38
C ILE A 62 4.21 -4.22 5.30
N VAL A 63 3.81 -3.06 5.82
CA VAL A 63 4.67 -2.26 6.69
C VAL A 63 4.94 -3.01 8.00
N VAL A 64 3.96 -3.70 8.59
CA VAL A 64 4.16 -4.58 9.75
C VAL A 64 5.15 -5.70 9.42
N ALA A 65 5.03 -6.34 8.25
CA ALA A 65 5.95 -7.39 7.82
C ALA A 65 7.39 -6.88 7.65
N LYS A 66 7.58 -5.71 7.02
CA LYS A 66 8.92 -5.11 6.82
C LYS A 66 9.52 -4.59 8.14
N GLU A 67 8.70 -3.99 9.01
CA GLU A 67 9.11 -3.57 10.36
C GLU A 67 9.55 -4.76 11.21
N SER A 68 8.82 -5.89 11.15
CA SER A 68 9.13 -7.10 11.93
C SER A 68 10.49 -7.70 11.54
N VAL A 69 10.85 -7.67 10.26
CA VAL A 69 12.20 -8.05 9.79
C VAL A 69 13.24 -7.05 10.31
N ALA A 70 12.98 -5.75 10.17
CA ALA A 70 13.89 -4.70 10.60
C ALA A 70 14.18 -4.77 12.12
N ALA A 71 13.19 -5.13 12.94
CA ALA A 71 13.34 -5.30 14.38
C ALA A 71 14.41 -6.35 14.78
N ALA A 72 14.64 -7.35 13.92
CA ALA A 72 15.63 -8.38 14.16
C ALA A 72 17.08 -7.98 13.80
N TYR A 73 17.26 -7.03 12.87
CA TYR A 73 18.56 -6.82 12.22
C TYR A 73 19.05 -5.37 12.20
N HIS A 74 18.17 -4.36 12.18
CA HIS A 74 18.53 -2.98 11.79
C HIS A 74 17.72 -1.91 12.53
N SER A 75 18.32 -1.25 13.54
CA SER A 75 17.62 -0.26 14.38
C SER A 75 17.10 0.97 13.63
N ASP A 76 17.86 1.44 12.63
CA ASP A 76 17.48 2.63 11.85
C ASP A 76 16.38 2.31 10.84
N GLU A 77 16.43 1.12 10.24
CA GLU A 77 15.38 0.59 9.37
C GLU A 77 14.07 0.42 10.14
N TYR A 78 14.16 -0.15 11.34
CA TYR A 78 13.03 -0.33 12.24
C TYR A 78 12.39 1.01 12.59
N ALA A 79 13.19 2.04 12.94
CA ALA A 79 12.67 3.37 13.22
C ALA A 79 11.94 3.99 12.01
N GLY A 80 12.44 3.75 10.80
CA GLY A 80 11.79 4.16 9.55
C GLY A 80 10.41 3.54 9.37
N TYR A 81 10.29 2.22 9.49
CA TYR A 81 9.00 1.53 9.32
C TYR A 81 8.02 1.78 10.48
N ALA A 82 8.49 1.94 11.72
CA ALA A 82 7.65 2.35 12.84
C ALA A 82 7.03 3.75 12.61
N GLY A 83 7.83 4.68 12.06
CA GLY A 83 7.33 5.99 11.61
C GLY A 83 6.33 5.87 10.45
N LEU A 84 6.54 4.90 9.57
CA LEU A 84 5.64 4.62 8.45
C LEU A 84 4.29 4.06 8.92
N LEU A 85 4.28 3.14 9.90
CA LEU A 85 3.05 2.65 10.54
C LEU A 85 2.25 3.80 11.13
N THR A 86 2.92 4.68 11.89
CA THR A 86 2.27 5.87 12.45
C THR A 86 1.65 6.76 11.36
N THR A 87 2.35 6.94 10.24
CA THR A 87 1.86 7.71 9.09
C THR A 87 0.68 7.03 8.41
N ASN A 88 0.73 5.72 8.22
CA ASN A 88 -0.37 4.91 7.67
C ASN A 88 -1.61 4.97 8.58
N GLY A 89 -1.47 4.75 9.89
CA GLY A 89 -2.55 4.86 10.88
C GLY A 89 -3.18 6.26 10.90
N SER A 90 -2.35 7.31 10.79
CA SER A 90 -2.84 8.70 10.67
C SER A 90 -3.63 8.94 9.38
N ALA A 91 -3.22 8.32 8.27
CA ALA A 91 -3.94 8.39 7.00
C ALA A 91 -5.30 7.67 7.07
N LEU A 92 -5.37 6.50 7.71
CA LEU A 92 -6.61 5.77 8.00
C LEU A 92 -7.54 6.59 8.90
N ALA A 93 -7.02 7.19 9.97
CA ALA A 93 -7.77 8.10 10.82
C ALA A 93 -8.31 9.30 10.04
N GLY A 94 -7.53 9.82 9.08
CA GLY A 94 -7.98 10.86 8.15
C GLY A 94 -9.16 10.42 7.28
N VAL A 95 -9.20 9.16 6.83
CA VAL A 95 -10.37 8.60 6.16
C VAL A 95 -11.57 8.60 7.09
N MET A 96 -11.42 8.07 8.32
CA MET A 96 -12.50 8.03 9.31
C MET A 96 -13.02 9.44 9.64
N ARG A 97 -12.13 10.42 9.79
CA ARG A 97 -12.45 11.83 10.02
C ARG A 97 -13.34 12.41 8.93
N SER A 98 -13.06 12.09 7.67
CA SER A 98 -13.82 12.61 6.53
C SER A 98 -15.30 12.20 6.57
N ALA A 99 -15.60 10.99 7.04
CA ALA A 99 -16.96 10.48 7.16
C ALA A 99 -17.61 10.83 8.50
N PHE A 100 -16.94 10.52 9.61
CA PHE A 100 -17.52 10.48 10.96
C PHE A 100 -17.10 11.64 11.87
N GLY A 101 -16.18 12.50 11.42
CA GLY A 101 -15.72 13.67 12.17
C GLY A 101 -14.57 13.38 13.16
N ASN A 102 -14.14 14.43 13.88
CA ASN A 102 -12.91 14.39 14.69
C ASN A 102 -12.97 13.38 15.85
N SER A 103 -14.10 13.29 16.56
CA SER A 103 -14.21 12.37 17.70
C SER A 103 -14.04 10.90 17.29
N ALA A 104 -14.64 10.50 16.17
CA ALA A 104 -14.48 9.16 15.63
C ALA A 104 -13.04 8.89 15.16
N ALA A 105 -12.39 9.88 14.54
CA ALA A 105 -11.00 9.76 14.13
C ALA A 105 -10.06 9.57 15.34
N THR A 106 -10.25 10.33 16.41
CA THR A 106 -9.46 10.18 17.64
C THR A 106 -9.71 8.84 18.32
N GLN A 107 -10.96 8.35 18.36
CA GLN A 107 -11.26 7.02 18.88
C GLN A 107 -10.59 5.93 18.04
N PHE A 108 -10.62 6.05 16.70
CA PHE A 108 -9.92 5.14 15.81
C PHE A 108 -8.41 5.15 16.07
N GLU A 109 -7.77 6.32 16.17
CA GLU A 109 -6.33 6.46 16.45
C GLU A 109 -5.93 5.75 17.75
N GLN A 110 -6.76 5.84 18.80
CA GLN A 110 -6.51 5.16 20.07
C GLN A 110 -6.58 3.63 19.95
N VAL A 111 -7.60 3.11 19.27
CA VAL A 111 -7.76 1.66 19.05
C VAL A 111 -6.65 1.13 18.15
N TRP A 112 -6.30 1.88 17.10
CA TRP A 112 -5.26 1.52 16.14
C TRP A 112 -3.86 1.55 16.76
N ALA A 113 -3.56 2.49 17.67
CA ALA A 113 -2.27 2.51 18.36
C ALA A 113 -2.04 1.25 19.22
N VAL A 114 -3.10 0.67 19.81
CA VAL A 114 -3.00 -0.59 20.55
C VAL A 114 -2.68 -1.75 19.61
N HIS A 115 -3.30 -1.76 18.43
CA HIS A 115 -3.05 -2.75 17.38
C HIS A 115 -1.58 -2.75 16.95
N ASP A 116 -1.08 -1.60 16.50
CA ASP A 116 0.27 -1.46 15.97
C ASP A 116 1.32 -1.81 17.04
N GLY A 117 1.16 -1.24 18.24
CA GLY A 117 2.07 -1.53 19.36
C GLY A 117 2.08 -3.00 19.78
N SER A 118 0.95 -3.71 19.64
CA SER A 118 0.89 -5.13 19.99
C SER A 118 1.55 -6.02 18.94
N PHE A 119 1.45 -5.70 17.64
CA PHE A 119 2.21 -6.44 16.62
C PHE A 119 3.72 -6.24 16.75
N VAL A 120 4.15 -5.00 17.03
CA VAL A 120 5.54 -4.70 17.36
C VAL A 120 6.02 -5.53 18.56
N ASP A 121 5.25 -5.53 19.64
CA ASP A 121 5.59 -6.28 20.85
C ASP A 121 5.62 -7.79 20.61
N TYR A 122 4.74 -8.30 19.73
CA TYR A 122 4.72 -9.69 19.32
C TYR A 122 6.00 -10.07 18.57
N ALA A 123 6.37 -9.31 17.53
CA ALA A 123 7.59 -9.53 16.75
C ALA A 123 8.84 -9.46 17.64
N ILE A 124 8.95 -8.46 18.51
CA ILE A 124 10.05 -8.35 19.48
C ILE A 124 10.05 -9.55 20.44
N GLY A 125 8.88 -10.00 20.89
CA GLY A 125 8.74 -11.19 21.74
C GLY A 125 9.33 -12.44 21.09
N LEU A 126 9.05 -12.68 19.81
CA LEU A 126 9.61 -13.80 19.06
C LEU A 126 11.14 -13.68 18.90
N VAL A 127 11.63 -12.53 18.43
CA VAL A 127 13.06 -12.29 18.18
C VAL A 127 13.89 -12.39 19.47
N THR A 128 13.32 -11.99 20.61
CA THR A 128 13.99 -12.05 21.91
C THR A 128 13.73 -13.34 22.68
N HIS A 129 13.01 -14.30 22.10
CA HIS A 129 12.58 -15.55 22.74
C HIS A 129 11.88 -15.31 24.10
N ASN A 130 11.03 -14.29 24.15
CA ASN A 130 10.26 -13.91 25.32
C ASN A 130 8.78 -14.27 25.14
N ASP A 131 8.45 -15.51 25.49
CA ASP A 131 7.09 -16.05 25.40
C ASP A 131 6.07 -15.24 26.22
N THR A 132 6.50 -14.63 27.33
CA THR A 132 5.59 -13.79 28.13
C THR A 132 5.19 -12.54 27.36
N LYS A 133 6.14 -11.93 26.63
CA LYS A 133 5.88 -10.73 25.80
C LYS A 133 5.03 -11.08 24.58
N SER A 134 5.38 -12.13 23.83
CA SER A 134 4.59 -12.54 22.65
C SER A 134 3.17 -13.00 23.02
N ASN A 135 3.01 -13.80 24.08
CA ASN A 135 1.67 -14.19 24.55
C ASN A 135 0.88 -13.00 25.10
N GLY A 136 1.54 -12.07 25.80
CA GLY A 136 0.93 -10.84 26.29
C GLY A 136 0.41 -9.96 25.15
N ALA A 137 1.23 -9.77 24.11
CA ALA A 137 0.88 -9.05 22.89
C ALA A 137 -0.32 -9.67 22.16
N MET A 138 -0.34 -11.00 21.99
CA MET A 138 -1.48 -11.68 21.38
C MET A 138 -2.76 -11.56 22.20
N SER A 139 -2.65 -11.61 23.54
CA SER A 139 -3.80 -11.37 24.41
C SER A 139 -4.32 -9.93 24.26
N ALA A 140 -3.43 -8.93 24.15
CA ALA A 140 -3.82 -7.55 23.90
C ALA A 140 -4.54 -7.37 22.55
N LEU A 141 -4.08 -8.05 21.49
CA LEU A 141 -4.73 -8.04 20.18
C LEU A 141 -6.13 -8.68 20.24
N LEU A 142 -6.23 -9.91 20.73
CA LEU A 142 -7.47 -10.70 20.66
C LEU A 142 -8.51 -10.27 21.70
N ASN A 143 -8.07 -9.97 22.92
CA ASN A 143 -8.99 -9.64 24.03
C ASN A 143 -9.15 -8.14 24.25
N GLY A 144 -8.25 -7.32 23.69
CA GLY A 144 -8.28 -5.86 23.81
C GLY A 144 -8.71 -5.20 22.50
N TYR A 145 -7.85 -5.26 21.47
CA TYR A 145 -8.07 -4.57 20.20
C TYR A 145 -9.31 -5.06 19.46
N VAL A 146 -9.42 -6.36 19.16
CA VAL A 146 -10.53 -6.94 18.38
C VAL A 146 -11.91 -6.48 18.87
N PRO A 147 -12.28 -6.65 20.16
CA PRO A 147 -13.61 -6.22 20.61
C PRO A 147 -13.81 -4.70 20.56
N GLN A 148 -12.76 -3.90 20.81
CA GLN A 148 -12.85 -2.45 20.74
C GLN A 148 -13.00 -1.95 19.30
N PHE A 149 -12.24 -2.53 18.36
CA PHE A 149 -12.30 -2.22 16.94
C PHE A 149 -13.65 -2.61 16.35
N ALA A 150 -14.10 -3.84 16.59
CA ALA A 150 -15.39 -4.31 16.10
C ALA A 150 -16.55 -3.46 16.61
N ARG A 151 -16.52 -3.06 17.90
CA ARG A 151 -17.50 -2.15 18.47
C ARG A 151 -17.43 -0.75 17.85
N PHE A 152 -16.24 -0.18 17.70
CA PHE A 152 -16.05 1.12 17.04
C PHE A 152 -16.65 1.11 15.63
N VAL A 153 -16.33 0.08 14.83
CA VAL A 153 -16.87 -0.07 13.47
C VAL A 153 -18.38 -0.21 13.51
N THR A 154 -18.92 -1.05 14.41
CA THR A 154 -20.37 -1.25 14.57
C THR A 154 -21.09 0.07 14.92
N ASP A 155 -20.58 0.81 15.90
CA ASP A 155 -21.19 2.05 16.38
C ASP A 155 -21.17 3.15 15.30
N THR A 156 -20.12 3.21 14.49
CA THR A 156 -19.96 4.23 13.44
C THR A 156 -20.68 3.87 12.14
N THR A 157 -20.64 2.60 11.73
CA THR A 157 -21.10 2.15 10.40
C THR A 157 -22.41 1.37 10.42
N GLN A 158 -22.87 0.90 11.58
CA GLN A 158 -23.99 -0.04 11.74
C GLN A 158 -23.75 -1.41 11.07
N LEU A 159 -22.50 -1.77 10.78
CA LEU A 159 -22.15 -3.15 10.43
C LEU A 159 -22.40 -4.10 11.61
N PRO A 160 -22.84 -5.34 11.38
CA PRO A 160 -23.10 -6.27 12.49
C PRO A 160 -21.82 -6.62 13.26
N LEU A 161 -21.92 -6.66 14.59
CA LEU A 161 -20.78 -6.83 15.49
C LEU A 161 -20.06 -8.17 15.31
N ASP A 162 -20.79 -9.28 15.23
CA ASP A 162 -20.18 -10.61 15.18
C ASP A 162 -19.34 -10.82 13.90
N PRO A 163 -19.84 -10.51 12.69
CA PRO A 163 -19.01 -10.51 11.48
C PRO A 163 -17.77 -9.61 11.58
N MET A 164 -17.90 -8.41 12.16
CA MET A 164 -16.75 -7.51 12.31
C MET A 164 -15.72 -8.04 13.31
N THR A 165 -16.18 -8.68 14.38
CA THR A 165 -15.31 -9.36 15.36
C THR A 165 -14.55 -10.50 14.69
N GLN A 166 -15.23 -11.29 13.86
CA GLN A 166 -14.61 -12.39 13.11
C GLN A 166 -13.57 -11.87 12.11
N LEU A 167 -13.94 -10.90 11.25
CA LEU A 167 -13.02 -10.30 10.28
C LEU A 167 -11.76 -9.73 10.94
N ALA A 168 -11.92 -9.02 12.05
CA ALA A 168 -10.78 -8.47 12.79
C ALA A 168 -9.92 -9.56 13.45
N THR A 169 -10.54 -10.63 13.96
CA THR A 169 -9.80 -11.78 14.53
C THR A 169 -8.98 -12.48 13.45
N ASP A 170 -9.60 -12.78 12.32
CA ASP A 170 -8.96 -13.47 11.20
C ASP A 170 -7.78 -12.64 10.66
N GLN A 171 -7.97 -11.32 10.47
CA GLN A 171 -6.87 -10.43 10.07
C GLN A 171 -5.71 -10.43 11.08
N VAL A 172 -6.02 -10.44 12.39
CA VAL A 172 -4.99 -10.51 13.43
C VAL A 172 -4.19 -11.80 13.34
N LEU A 173 -4.87 -12.94 13.13
CA LEU A 173 -4.23 -14.24 13.03
C LEU A 173 -3.43 -14.42 11.74
N GLU A 174 -3.91 -13.89 10.61
CA GLU A 174 -3.18 -13.89 9.34
C GLU A 174 -1.90 -13.04 9.44
N THR A 175 -1.99 -11.85 10.03
CA THR A 175 -0.80 -11.00 10.26
C THR A 175 0.19 -11.67 11.23
N LYS A 176 -0.31 -12.37 12.25
CA LYS A 176 0.51 -13.18 13.15
C LYS A 176 1.25 -14.30 12.39
N ALA A 177 0.58 -14.98 11.47
CA ALA A 177 1.18 -16.07 10.70
C ALA A 177 2.35 -15.58 9.83
N VAL A 178 2.21 -14.41 9.20
CA VAL A 178 3.33 -13.73 8.50
C VAL A 178 4.53 -13.56 9.43
N ILE A 179 4.33 -13.03 10.63
CA ILE A 179 5.42 -12.76 11.59
C ILE A 179 6.03 -14.06 12.12
N ASP A 180 5.22 -15.10 12.34
CA ASP A 180 5.69 -16.43 12.75
C ASP A 180 6.59 -17.05 11.68
N ASP A 181 6.16 -17.03 10.41
CA ASP A 181 6.92 -17.60 9.29
C ASP A 181 8.21 -16.81 9.03
N GLN A 182 8.19 -15.48 9.22
CA GLN A 182 9.40 -14.67 9.22
C GLN A 182 10.39 -15.11 10.31
N ALA A 183 9.91 -15.28 11.55
CA ALA A 183 10.75 -15.73 12.67
C ALA A 183 11.28 -17.16 12.46
N ALA A 184 10.51 -18.03 11.81
CA ALA A 184 10.90 -19.38 11.43
C ALA A 184 11.78 -19.44 10.17
N GLN A 185 11.93 -18.32 9.46
CA GLN A 185 12.58 -18.23 8.15
C GLN A 185 11.95 -19.13 7.07
N ASP A 186 10.65 -19.44 7.21
CA ASP A 186 9.85 -20.13 6.18
C ASP A 186 9.34 -19.11 5.17
N TYR A 187 10.25 -18.59 4.34
CA TYR A 187 9.90 -17.54 3.39
C TYR A 187 8.81 -17.93 2.38
N PRO A 188 8.75 -19.17 1.84
CA PRO A 188 7.63 -19.58 0.99
C PRO A 188 6.26 -19.45 1.68
N ALA A 189 6.15 -19.89 2.94
CA ALA A 189 4.90 -19.73 3.72
C ALA A 189 4.64 -18.25 4.02
N MET A 190 5.66 -17.51 4.46
CA MET A 190 5.58 -16.08 4.76
C MET A 190 4.99 -15.27 3.62
N TYR A 191 5.46 -15.45 2.37
CA TYR A 191 4.94 -14.69 1.23
C TYR A 191 3.51 -15.14 0.83
N ALA A 192 3.14 -16.39 1.07
CA ALA A 192 1.78 -16.88 0.84
C ALA A 192 0.80 -16.29 1.87
N ASP A 193 1.20 -16.25 3.13
CA ASP A 193 0.42 -15.65 4.21
C ASP A 193 0.36 -14.13 4.09
N LEU A 194 1.44 -13.49 3.63
CA LEU A 194 1.48 -12.05 3.35
C LEU A 194 0.47 -11.68 2.27
N ARG A 195 0.42 -12.47 1.18
CA ARG A 195 -0.56 -12.31 0.11
C ARG A 195 -1.99 -12.44 0.63
N THR A 196 -2.23 -13.39 1.52
CA THR A 196 -3.54 -13.65 2.13
C THR A 196 -3.97 -12.49 3.03
N ALA A 197 -3.12 -12.08 3.97
CA ALA A 197 -3.34 -10.98 4.89
C ALA A 197 -3.55 -9.65 4.16
N TYR A 198 -2.77 -9.39 3.10
CA TYR A 198 -2.90 -8.22 2.23
C TYR A 198 -4.28 -8.16 1.57
N ALA A 199 -4.67 -9.27 0.91
CA ALA A 199 -5.97 -9.35 0.23
C ALA A 199 -7.16 -9.29 1.20
N HIS A 200 -7.02 -9.83 2.42
CA HIS A 200 -8.08 -9.74 3.42
C HIS A 200 -8.25 -8.33 3.97
N SER A 201 -7.15 -7.61 4.21
CA SER A 201 -7.20 -6.21 4.63
C SER A 201 -7.95 -5.31 3.63
N ALA A 202 -7.75 -5.54 2.33
CA ALA A 202 -8.51 -4.87 1.29
C ALA A 202 -10.04 -5.16 1.39
N ARG A 203 -10.45 -6.41 1.68
CA ARG A 203 -11.87 -6.75 1.87
C ARG A 203 -12.52 -6.06 3.07
N ILE A 204 -11.75 -5.77 4.12
CA ILE A 204 -12.24 -4.96 5.25
C ILE A 204 -12.49 -3.52 4.77
N GLY A 205 -11.59 -2.97 3.95
CA GLY A 205 -11.74 -1.68 3.29
C GLY A 205 -13.00 -1.60 2.42
N ASP A 206 -13.25 -2.61 1.59
CA ASP A 206 -14.47 -2.74 0.76
C ASP A 206 -15.75 -2.61 1.60
N ALA A 207 -15.82 -3.33 2.72
CA ALA A 207 -16.98 -3.33 3.61
C ALA A 207 -17.20 -1.95 4.26
N LEU A 208 -16.12 -1.32 4.73
CA LEU A 208 -16.18 0.02 5.35
C LEU A 208 -16.55 1.08 4.33
N ALA A 209 -15.89 1.10 3.17
CA ALA A 209 -16.12 2.07 2.10
C ALA A 209 -17.57 2.01 1.63
N SER A 210 -18.09 0.81 1.38
CA SER A 210 -19.48 0.60 0.96
C SER A 210 -20.48 1.21 1.95
N ARG A 211 -20.26 1.02 3.25
CA ARG A 211 -21.13 1.59 4.29
C ARG A 211 -20.97 3.09 4.46
N MET A 212 -19.76 3.61 4.35
CA MET A 212 -19.49 5.04 4.39
C MET A 212 -20.17 5.78 3.23
N VAL A 213 -20.13 5.21 2.01
CA VAL A 213 -20.84 5.78 0.85
C VAL A 213 -22.36 5.74 1.07
N GLN A 214 -22.91 4.62 1.54
CA GLN A 214 -24.35 4.50 1.82
C GLN A 214 -24.84 5.51 2.87
N LYS A 215 -24.03 5.75 3.92
CA LYS A 215 -24.40 6.66 5.02
C LYS A 215 -24.19 8.14 4.66
N PHE A 216 -23.20 8.43 3.81
CA PHE A 216 -22.84 9.80 3.44
C PHE A 216 -22.71 10.00 1.92
N PRO A 217 -23.79 9.78 1.15
CA PRO A 217 -23.76 9.92 -0.31
C PRO A 217 -23.39 11.33 -0.77
N ASP A 218 -23.71 12.37 0.01
CA ASP A 218 -23.33 13.75 -0.29
C ASP A 218 -21.83 14.00 -0.17
N LYS A 219 -21.15 13.29 0.73
CA LYS A 219 -19.69 13.37 0.92
C LYS A 219 -18.95 12.53 -0.12
N PHE A 220 -19.52 11.38 -0.46
CA PHE A 220 -18.94 10.39 -1.34
C PHE A 220 -19.89 10.05 -2.50
N PRO A 221 -20.18 11.01 -3.40
CA PRO A 221 -21.01 10.76 -4.57
C PRO A 221 -20.38 9.70 -5.49
N GLY A 222 -21.24 8.88 -6.08
CA GLY A 222 -20.88 7.78 -6.99
C GLY A 222 -21.33 6.42 -6.48
N ASN A 223 -21.21 5.40 -7.32
CA ASN A 223 -21.48 4.01 -6.95
C ASN A 223 -20.16 3.24 -6.78
N PRO A 224 -19.81 2.78 -5.56
CA PRO A 224 -18.55 2.09 -5.29
C PRO A 224 -18.55 0.64 -5.79
N SER A 225 -19.69 0.11 -6.27
CA SER A 225 -19.88 -1.30 -6.62
C SER A 225 -20.09 -1.52 -8.13
N THR A 226 -19.61 -0.60 -8.97
CA THR A 226 -19.61 -0.81 -10.43
C THR A 226 -18.41 -1.64 -10.86
N ASN A 227 -18.54 -2.37 -11.97
CA ASN A 227 -17.43 -3.14 -12.54
C ASN A 227 -16.19 -2.28 -12.81
N ALA A 228 -16.37 -1.02 -13.22
CA ALA A 228 -15.26 -0.08 -13.42
C ALA A 228 -14.54 0.27 -12.11
N VAL A 229 -15.27 0.40 -11.00
CA VAL A 229 -14.68 0.65 -9.67
C VAL A 229 -14.01 -0.61 -9.13
N ASP A 230 -14.63 -1.78 -9.25
CA ASP A 230 -14.02 -3.07 -8.88
C ASP A 230 -12.68 -3.25 -9.59
N LEU A 231 -12.66 -2.96 -10.89
CA LEU A 231 -11.45 -3.04 -11.68
C LEU A 231 -10.36 -2.08 -11.20
N ARG A 232 -10.75 -0.83 -10.90
CA ARG A 232 -9.81 0.18 -10.41
C ARG A 232 -9.18 -0.26 -9.10
N VAL A 233 -9.99 -0.76 -8.17
CA VAL A 233 -9.52 -1.30 -6.88
C VAL A 233 -8.54 -2.46 -7.11
N ILE A 234 -8.95 -3.47 -7.88
CA ILE A 234 -8.11 -4.65 -8.17
C ILE A 234 -6.76 -4.25 -8.78
N LEU A 235 -6.74 -3.34 -9.76
CA LEU A 235 -5.49 -2.91 -10.38
C LEU A 235 -4.61 -2.12 -9.42
N ASN A 236 -5.20 -1.25 -8.60
CA ASN A 236 -4.46 -0.48 -7.61
C ASN A 236 -3.84 -1.40 -6.54
N ASP A 237 -4.61 -2.33 -5.98
CA ASP A 237 -4.12 -3.28 -4.97
C ASP A 237 -3.00 -4.18 -5.54
N LEU A 238 -3.22 -4.75 -6.73
CA LEU A 238 -2.21 -5.61 -7.34
C LEU A 238 -0.92 -4.84 -7.65
N LEU A 239 -1.00 -3.60 -8.15
CA LEU A 239 0.19 -2.81 -8.46
C LEU A 239 0.91 -2.31 -7.20
N GLN A 240 0.18 -1.95 -6.13
CA GLN A 240 0.79 -1.58 -4.86
C GLN A 240 1.52 -2.77 -4.23
N GLU A 241 0.87 -3.93 -4.16
CA GLU A 241 1.51 -5.16 -3.69
C GLU A 241 2.74 -5.50 -4.54
N HIS A 242 2.64 -5.39 -5.87
CA HIS A 242 3.75 -5.64 -6.77
C HIS A 242 4.95 -4.74 -6.48
N ALA A 243 4.72 -3.45 -6.22
CA ALA A 243 5.78 -2.51 -5.87
C ALA A 243 6.49 -2.93 -4.58
N TYR A 244 5.74 -3.32 -3.55
CA TYR A 244 6.33 -3.81 -2.31
C TYR A 244 7.08 -5.13 -2.49
N LEU A 245 6.49 -6.12 -3.16
CA LEU A 245 7.15 -7.39 -3.45
C LEU A 245 8.45 -7.19 -4.25
N ALA A 246 8.47 -6.23 -5.18
CA ALA A 246 9.69 -5.91 -5.93
C ALA A 246 10.78 -5.41 -4.99
N THR A 247 10.45 -4.48 -4.07
CA THR A 247 11.41 -3.97 -3.09
C THR A 247 11.87 -5.04 -2.08
N MET A 248 11.00 -5.97 -1.70
CA MET A 248 11.37 -7.09 -0.82
C MET A 248 12.31 -8.07 -1.53
N ALA A 249 12.03 -8.39 -2.80
CA ALA A 249 12.91 -9.22 -3.62
C ALA A 249 14.29 -8.58 -3.82
N THR A 250 14.35 -7.29 -4.14
CA THR A 250 15.62 -6.57 -4.31
C THR A 250 16.37 -6.40 -3.00
N ASP A 251 15.67 -6.25 -1.87
CA ASP A 251 16.30 -6.23 -0.55
C ASP A 251 16.93 -7.58 -0.20
N ALA A 252 16.21 -8.68 -0.42
CA ALA A 252 16.74 -10.03 -0.21
C ALA A 252 17.99 -10.30 -1.06
N ILE A 253 18.02 -9.76 -2.28
CA ILE A 253 19.20 -9.80 -3.17
C ILE A 253 20.34 -8.96 -2.59
N ALA A 254 20.09 -7.69 -2.28
CA ALA A 254 21.10 -6.76 -1.78
C ALA A 254 21.72 -7.22 -0.45
N ALA A 255 20.93 -7.89 0.40
CA ALA A 255 21.36 -8.45 1.67
C ALA A 255 21.94 -9.87 1.58
N GLY A 256 21.89 -10.53 0.42
CA GLY A 256 22.41 -11.88 0.23
C GLY A 256 21.60 -12.99 0.94
N ARG A 257 20.30 -12.79 1.15
CA ARG A 257 19.41 -13.73 1.85
C ARG A 257 18.86 -14.80 0.87
N GLU A 258 19.71 -15.73 0.43
CA GLU A 258 19.40 -16.71 -0.64
C GLU A 258 18.06 -17.45 -0.46
N GLY A 259 17.74 -17.87 0.77
CA GLY A 259 16.47 -18.53 1.08
C GLY A 259 15.24 -17.65 0.82
N GLU A 260 15.35 -16.35 1.09
CA GLU A 260 14.28 -15.38 0.84
C GLU A 260 14.22 -14.97 -0.64
N GLN A 261 15.37 -14.80 -1.30
CA GLN A 261 15.44 -14.35 -2.70
C GLN A 261 14.54 -15.17 -3.63
N THR A 262 14.54 -16.50 -3.46
CA THR A 262 13.72 -17.41 -4.27
C THR A 262 12.24 -17.23 -3.98
N ALA A 263 11.85 -17.14 -2.71
CA ALA A 263 10.46 -16.97 -2.30
C ALA A 263 9.90 -15.60 -2.71
N ALA A 264 10.66 -14.53 -2.49
CA ALA A 264 10.31 -13.17 -2.87
C ALA A 264 10.12 -13.02 -4.39
N SER A 265 11.04 -13.59 -5.18
CA SER A 265 10.94 -13.58 -6.66
C SER A 265 9.74 -14.40 -7.14
N SER A 266 9.41 -15.49 -6.45
CA SER A 266 8.23 -16.32 -6.75
C SER A 266 6.94 -15.57 -6.45
N ALA A 267 6.87 -14.87 -5.31
CA ALA A 267 5.73 -14.02 -4.94
C ALA A 267 5.54 -12.86 -5.94
N LEU A 268 6.64 -12.20 -6.32
CA LEU A 268 6.64 -11.15 -7.35
C LEU A 268 6.07 -11.65 -8.68
N THR A 269 6.50 -12.85 -9.10
CA THR A 269 6.01 -13.50 -10.32
C THR A 269 4.53 -13.86 -10.23
N ALA A 270 4.09 -14.42 -9.09
CA ALA A 270 2.68 -14.78 -8.88
C ALA A 270 1.76 -13.55 -8.91
N ASN A 271 2.19 -12.42 -8.33
CA ASN A 271 1.47 -11.17 -8.45
C ASN A 271 1.48 -10.64 -9.91
N ALA A 272 2.62 -10.71 -10.62
CA ALA A 272 2.71 -10.33 -12.03
C ALA A 272 1.73 -11.14 -12.92
N ASP A 273 1.54 -12.43 -12.64
CA ASP A 273 0.56 -13.27 -13.33
C ASP A 273 -0.89 -12.84 -13.05
N ALA A 274 -1.17 -12.42 -11.81
CA ALA A 274 -2.47 -11.86 -11.44
C ALA A 274 -2.73 -10.53 -12.17
N LEU A 275 -1.74 -9.63 -12.23
CA LEU A 275 -1.79 -8.40 -13.02
C LEU A 275 -2.00 -8.68 -14.51
N GLY A 276 -1.24 -9.61 -15.09
CA GLY A 276 -1.38 -10.02 -16.47
C GLY A 276 -2.78 -10.57 -16.77
N THR A 277 -3.37 -11.32 -15.84
CA THR A 277 -4.75 -11.81 -15.95
C THR A 277 -5.77 -10.67 -15.91
N ALA A 278 -5.63 -9.72 -14.98
CA ALA A 278 -6.50 -8.54 -14.90
C ALA A 278 -6.42 -7.70 -16.19
N LEU A 279 -5.22 -7.42 -16.67
CA LEU A 279 -5.00 -6.61 -17.87
C LEU A 279 -5.41 -7.32 -19.16
N ARG A 280 -5.28 -8.65 -19.24
CA ARG A 280 -5.80 -9.42 -20.38
C ARG A 280 -7.32 -9.29 -20.50
N ARG A 281 -8.04 -9.31 -19.37
CA ARG A 281 -9.50 -9.08 -19.35
C ARG A 281 -9.85 -7.68 -19.87
N LEU A 282 -9.02 -6.67 -19.59
CA LEU A 282 -9.24 -5.29 -20.01
C LEU A 282 -8.83 -4.97 -21.44
N LEU A 283 -7.57 -5.22 -21.75
CA LEU A 283 -6.93 -4.78 -22.98
C LEU A 283 -7.05 -5.84 -24.08
N GLY A 284 -7.56 -7.04 -23.76
CA GLY A 284 -7.66 -8.18 -24.66
C GLY A 284 -6.37 -9.03 -24.71
N ASN A 285 -6.46 -10.18 -25.37
CA ASN A 285 -5.39 -11.19 -25.37
C ASN A 285 -4.06 -10.68 -25.90
N THR A 286 -4.05 -9.96 -27.03
CA THR A 286 -2.81 -9.48 -27.65
C THR A 286 -2.07 -8.49 -26.75
N ALA A 287 -2.78 -7.48 -26.24
CA ALA A 287 -2.20 -6.48 -25.35
C ALA A 287 -1.82 -7.08 -23.98
N GLY A 288 -2.63 -7.99 -23.44
CA GLY A 288 -2.32 -8.71 -22.20
C GLY A 288 -1.06 -9.57 -22.29
N THR A 289 -0.85 -10.28 -23.41
CA THR A 289 0.38 -11.04 -23.65
C THR A 289 1.60 -10.11 -23.76
N ARG A 290 1.46 -8.98 -24.46
CA ARG A 290 2.54 -8.00 -24.55
C ARG A 290 2.86 -7.34 -23.20
N PHE A 291 1.84 -7.07 -22.38
CA PHE A 291 2.02 -6.60 -21.00
C PHE A 291 2.87 -7.61 -20.22
N ALA A 292 2.46 -8.89 -20.20
CA ALA A 292 3.16 -9.92 -19.42
C ALA A 292 4.65 -10.02 -19.81
N GLN A 293 4.96 -9.93 -21.10
CA GLN A 293 6.35 -9.90 -21.58
C GLN A 293 7.13 -8.67 -21.09
N LEU A 294 6.52 -7.48 -21.19
CA LEU A 294 7.16 -6.23 -20.74
C LEU A 294 7.34 -6.19 -19.22
N TRP A 295 6.35 -6.68 -18.49
CA TRP A 295 6.35 -6.71 -17.03
C TRP A 295 7.38 -7.71 -16.50
N SER A 296 7.41 -8.93 -17.03
CA SER A 296 8.45 -9.91 -16.70
C SER A 296 9.86 -9.40 -17.01
N ALA A 297 10.05 -8.71 -18.14
CA ALA A 297 11.33 -8.09 -18.49
C ALA A 297 11.72 -6.94 -17.54
N ARG A 298 10.75 -6.16 -17.07
CA ARG A 298 10.96 -5.13 -16.04
C ARG A 298 11.42 -5.77 -14.72
N ASP A 299 10.73 -6.79 -14.25
CA ASP A 299 11.03 -7.43 -12.97
C ASP A 299 12.42 -8.10 -12.99
N ALA A 300 12.74 -8.78 -14.09
CA ALA A 300 14.09 -9.30 -14.32
C ALA A 300 15.15 -8.18 -14.34
N GLY A 301 14.84 -7.04 -14.95
CA GLY A 301 15.73 -5.87 -14.96
C GLY A 301 15.95 -5.27 -13.58
N LEU A 302 14.91 -5.19 -12.73
CA LEU A 302 15.02 -4.72 -11.35
C LEU A 302 15.92 -5.64 -10.51
N VAL A 303 15.72 -6.96 -10.62
CA VAL A 303 16.56 -7.99 -9.98
C VAL A 303 18.01 -7.91 -10.45
N ALA A 304 18.23 -7.77 -11.75
CA ALA A 304 19.57 -7.61 -12.33
C ALA A 304 20.25 -6.32 -11.87
N TYR A 305 19.51 -5.22 -11.79
CA TYR A 305 20.02 -3.94 -11.27
C TYR A 305 20.39 -4.04 -9.79
N ALA A 306 19.54 -4.65 -8.96
CA ALA A 306 19.81 -4.89 -7.55
C ALA A 306 21.11 -5.69 -7.34
N THR A 307 21.37 -6.65 -8.22
CA THR A 307 22.57 -7.49 -8.19
C THR A 307 23.83 -6.73 -8.64
N SER A 308 23.76 -5.99 -9.74
CA SER A 308 24.95 -5.55 -10.49
C SER A 308 25.26 -4.06 -10.42
N ALA A 309 24.31 -3.20 -10.02
CA ALA A 309 24.40 -1.75 -10.20
C ALA A 309 24.50 -1.28 -11.66
N ASP A 310 24.21 -2.14 -12.64
CA ASP A 310 24.52 -1.84 -14.02
C ASP A 310 23.78 -0.58 -14.51
N ALA A 311 24.55 0.41 -14.98
CA ALA A 311 23.99 1.67 -15.46
C ALA A 311 23.17 1.47 -16.75
N GLY A 312 23.52 0.46 -17.56
CA GLY A 312 22.76 0.07 -18.74
C GLY A 312 21.38 -0.48 -18.38
N GLU A 313 21.28 -1.27 -17.30
CA GLU A 313 20.02 -1.73 -16.74
C GLU A 313 19.13 -0.56 -16.30
N LYS A 314 19.69 0.34 -15.48
CA LYS A 314 19.00 1.55 -15.03
C LYS A 314 18.47 2.37 -16.21
N GLN A 315 19.27 2.54 -17.24
CA GLN A 315 18.86 3.25 -18.46
C GLN A 315 17.75 2.51 -19.21
N ARG A 316 17.79 1.18 -19.28
CA ARG A 316 16.77 0.40 -20.00
C ARG A 316 15.42 0.42 -19.27
N LEU A 317 15.44 0.33 -17.95
CA LEU A 317 14.26 0.47 -17.09
C LEU A 317 13.65 1.86 -17.23
N ALA A 318 14.44 2.93 -17.10
CA ALA A 318 13.93 4.30 -17.15
C ALA A 318 13.63 4.80 -18.58
N GLY A 319 14.18 4.18 -19.62
CA GLY A 319 13.99 4.61 -21.01
C GLY A 319 13.12 3.67 -21.84
N SER A 320 13.70 2.54 -22.24
CA SER A 320 13.09 1.60 -23.18
C SER A 320 11.83 0.94 -22.63
N PHE A 321 11.82 0.56 -21.35
CA PHE A 321 10.63 0.00 -20.71
C PHE A 321 9.49 1.03 -20.66
N VAL A 322 9.75 2.24 -20.16
CA VAL A 322 8.77 3.34 -20.10
C VAL A 322 8.11 3.59 -21.45
N SER A 323 8.92 3.70 -22.51
CA SER A 323 8.42 3.96 -23.86
C SER A 323 7.56 2.82 -24.39
N GLN A 324 8.00 1.57 -24.19
CA GLN A 324 7.25 0.39 -24.62
C GLN A 324 5.94 0.21 -23.85
N PHE A 325 5.95 0.50 -22.56
CA PHE A 325 4.76 0.43 -21.71
C PHE A 325 3.73 1.48 -22.09
N ALA A 326 4.16 2.74 -22.26
CA ALA A 326 3.26 3.82 -22.67
C ALA A 326 2.58 3.53 -24.02
N ASN A 327 3.33 2.97 -24.98
CA ASN A 327 2.81 2.55 -26.28
C ASN A 327 1.80 1.39 -26.18
N LEU A 328 1.97 0.48 -25.22
CA LEU A 328 1.10 -0.68 -25.05
C LEU A 328 -0.32 -0.27 -24.62
N VAL A 329 -0.44 0.63 -23.66
CA VAL A 329 -1.75 1.01 -23.07
C VAL A 329 -2.51 1.99 -23.98
N ASN A 330 -1.95 2.37 -25.14
CA ASN A 330 -2.55 3.30 -26.11
C ASN A 330 -3.18 4.53 -25.43
N SER A 331 -2.45 5.10 -24.47
CA SER A 331 -3.02 5.89 -23.37
C SER A 331 -2.73 7.39 -23.45
N PRO A 332 -3.51 8.21 -22.73
CA PRO A 332 -3.45 9.68 -22.77
C PRO A 332 -2.11 10.27 -22.31
N SER A 333 -1.91 11.56 -22.61
CA SER A 333 -0.75 12.34 -22.17
C SER A 333 -0.48 12.17 -20.67
N GLY A 334 0.75 11.80 -20.31
CA GLY A 334 1.19 11.71 -18.90
C GLY A 334 1.49 10.30 -18.39
N LEU A 335 0.97 9.23 -19.02
CA LEU A 335 1.26 7.84 -18.57
C LEU A 335 2.75 7.53 -18.58
N GLY A 336 3.47 7.92 -19.64
CA GLY A 336 4.91 7.72 -19.72
C GLY A 336 5.68 8.42 -18.59
N ALA A 337 5.24 9.61 -18.18
CA ALA A 337 5.86 10.32 -17.05
C ALA A 337 5.58 9.60 -15.72
N ALA A 338 4.34 9.17 -15.48
CA ALA A 338 3.99 8.41 -14.28
C ALA A 338 4.78 7.08 -14.17
N VAL A 339 4.92 6.34 -15.28
CA VAL A 339 5.71 5.10 -15.33
C VAL A 339 7.20 5.38 -15.10
N HIS A 340 7.73 6.47 -15.68
CA HIS A 340 9.11 6.89 -15.46
C HIS A 340 9.36 7.23 -13.98
N ASP A 341 8.49 8.03 -13.37
CA ASP A 341 8.63 8.45 -11.96
C ASP A 341 8.52 7.25 -11.02
N GLN A 342 7.62 6.31 -11.30
CA GLN A 342 7.50 5.05 -10.56
C GLN A 342 8.78 4.21 -10.65
N VAL A 343 9.34 4.06 -11.86
CA VAL A 343 10.60 3.32 -12.06
C VAL A 343 11.75 3.98 -11.31
N LEU A 344 11.86 5.31 -11.36
CA LEU A 344 12.89 6.04 -10.61
C LEU A 344 12.72 5.90 -9.09
N ALA A 345 11.48 5.91 -8.58
CA ALA A 345 11.21 5.68 -7.17
C ALA A 345 11.64 4.27 -6.75
N THR A 346 11.33 3.23 -7.52
CA THR A 346 11.79 1.86 -7.24
C THR A 346 13.32 1.75 -7.33
N ILE A 347 13.96 2.39 -8.31
CA ILE A 347 15.42 2.39 -8.43
C ILE A 347 16.06 3.10 -7.23
N LYS A 348 15.45 4.17 -6.71
CA LYS A 348 15.92 4.83 -5.50
C LYS A 348 15.92 3.88 -4.29
N VAL A 349 14.84 3.11 -4.10
CA VAL A 349 14.78 2.08 -3.06
C VAL A 349 15.93 1.08 -3.21
N ILE A 350 16.16 0.56 -4.43
CA ILE A 350 17.25 -0.39 -4.70
C ILE A 350 18.63 0.24 -4.41
N ASP A 351 18.83 1.50 -4.78
CA ASP A 351 20.07 2.22 -4.51
C ASP A 351 20.30 2.35 -3.00
N ASP A 352 19.27 2.68 -2.22
CA ASP A 352 19.34 2.79 -0.75
C ASP A 352 19.57 1.43 -0.07
N GLN A 353 18.91 0.36 -0.52
CA GLN A 353 19.14 -1.02 -0.05
C GLN A 353 20.61 -1.44 -0.25
N ARG A 354 21.14 -1.23 -1.46
CA ARG A 354 22.52 -1.58 -1.80
C ARG A 354 23.55 -0.74 -1.05
N ALA A 355 23.24 0.53 -0.82
CA ALA A 355 24.05 1.44 -0.02
C ALA A 355 23.92 1.21 1.50
N LYS A 356 22.99 0.35 1.93
CA LYS A 356 22.60 0.16 3.34
C LYS A 356 22.15 1.47 4.00
N ALA A 357 21.53 2.34 3.21
CA ALA A 357 20.94 3.60 3.66
C ALA A 357 19.51 3.33 4.17
N PHE A 358 19.41 2.78 5.38
CA PHE A 358 18.13 2.31 5.93
C PHE A 358 17.20 3.42 6.43
N ALA A 359 17.74 4.57 6.84
CA ALA A 359 16.94 5.67 7.38
C ALA A 359 15.85 6.20 6.42
N PRO A 360 16.11 6.42 5.11
CA PRO A 360 15.07 6.85 4.17
C PRO A 360 14.19 5.71 3.62
N LEU A 361 14.63 4.46 3.78
CA LEU A 361 14.13 3.30 3.02
C LEU A 361 12.61 3.13 3.10
N ALA A 362 12.04 3.18 4.31
CA ALA A 362 10.59 3.06 4.51
C ALA A 362 9.79 4.15 3.76
N GLY A 363 10.30 5.38 3.74
CA GLY A 363 9.69 6.47 2.99
C GLY A 363 9.76 6.26 1.48
N ASP A 364 10.89 5.76 0.99
CA ASP A 364 11.09 5.48 -0.44
C ASP A 364 10.24 4.30 -0.92
N ASP A 365 10.08 3.25 -0.11
CA ASP A 365 9.19 2.13 -0.40
C ASP A 365 7.75 2.60 -0.60
N ARG A 366 7.26 3.41 0.34
CA ARG A 366 5.91 3.99 0.24
C ARG A 366 5.78 4.91 -0.97
N ALA A 367 6.81 5.68 -1.30
CA ALA A 367 6.79 6.53 -2.50
C ALA A 367 6.73 5.69 -3.79
N ALA A 368 7.51 4.61 -3.87
CA ALA A 368 7.52 3.70 -5.02
C ALA A 368 6.18 2.96 -5.20
N ALA A 369 5.53 2.56 -4.09
CA ALA A 369 4.22 1.95 -4.10
C ALA A 369 3.11 2.96 -4.44
N ALA A 370 3.12 4.16 -3.86
CA ALA A 370 2.15 5.21 -4.15
C ALA A 370 2.20 5.69 -5.61
N ALA A 371 3.40 5.69 -6.22
CA ALA A 371 3.59 6.05 -7.62
C ALA A 371 2.91 5.08 -8.62
N MET A 372 2.43 3.92 -8.16
CA MET A 372 1.64 3.00 -8.99
C MET A 372 0.22 3.47 -9.24
N GLN A 373 -0.38 4.23 -8.32
CA GLN A 373 -1.79 4.61 -8.40
C GLN A 373 -2.12 5.44 -9.66
N PRO A 374 -1.34 6.47 -10.04
CA PRO A 374 -1.57 7.19 -11.29
C PRO A 374 -1.49 6.30 -12.54
N ILE A 375 -0.67 5.23 -12.51
CA ILE A 375 -0.55 4.26 -13.61
C ILE A 375 -1.82 3.41 -13.68
N ALA A 376 -2.28 2.88 -12.53
CA ALA A 376 -3.52 2.10 -12.42
C ALA A 376 -4.72 2.91 -12.94
N ASP A 377 -4.86 4.14 -12.46
CA ASP A 377 -5.98 5.03 -12.80
C ASP A 377 -5.97 5.41 -14.29
N ALA A 378 -4.79 5.61 -14.89
CA ALA A 378 -4.66 5.85 -16.33
C ALA A 378 -5.06 4.63 -17.18
N ILE A 379 -4.66 3.42 -16.78
CA ILE A 379 -5.07 2.17 -17.45
C ILE A 379 -6.59 2.00 -17.39
N VAL A 380 -7.19 2.21 -16.22
CA VAL A 380 -8.64 2.10 -16.03
C VAL A 380 -9.36 3.14 -16.88
N ALA A 381 -8.90 4.39 -16.88
CA ALA A 381 -9.50 5.45 -17.69
C ALA A 381 -9.47 5.10 -19.19
N ALA A 382 -8.36 4.56 -19.69
CA ALA A 382 -8.26 4.10 -21.07
C ALA A 382 -9.21 2.94 -21.38
N ALA A 383 -9.36 1.98 -20.46
CA ALA A 383 -10.29 0.86 -20.61
C ALA A 383 -11.76 1.32 -20.60
N VAL A 384 -12.14 2.22 -19.68
CA VAL A 384 -13.49 2.78 -19.59
C VAL A 384 -13.85 3.58 -20.85
N ALA A 385 -12.90 4.34 -21.41
CA ALA A 385 -13.11 5.06 -22.66
C ALA A 385 -13.38 4.14 -23.86
N GLN A 386 -12.80 2.94 -23.88
CA GLN A 386 -12.96 1.97 -24.97
C GLN A 386 -14.20 1.06 -24.78
N ARG A 387 -14.65 0.83 -23.55
CA ARG A 387 -15.67 -0.19 -23.21
C ARG A 387 -16.76 0.31 -22.24
N SER A 388 -17.19 1.56 -22.40
CA SER A 388 -18.12 2.23 -21.47
C SER A 388 -19.41 1.45 -21.19
N ALA A 389 -19.99 0.77 -22.20
CA ALA A 389 -21.22 -0.01 -22.08
C ALA A 389 -21.06 -1.31 -21.27
N GLU A 390 -19.87 -1.94 -21.29
CA GLU A 390 -19.60 -3.20 -20.56
C GLU A 390 -19.21 -2.95 -19.09
N LEU A 391 -18.61 -1.80 -18.80
CA LEU A 391 -18.01 -1.48 -17.50
C LEU A 391 -18.92 -0.68 -16.57
N GLY A 392 -20.11 -0.26 -17.03
CA GLY A 392 -21.06 0.51 -16.23
C GLY A 392 -20.54 1.91 -15.87
N ALA A 393 -20.00 2.61 -16.87
CA ALA A 393 -19.37 3.93 -16.72
C ALA A 393 -20.30 5.00 -16.15
#